data_AF-A0A3D5SSJ5-F1
#
_entry.id   AF-A0A3D5SSJ5-F1
#
_cell.length_a   1.000
_cell.length_b   1.000
_cell.length_c   1.000
_cell.angle_alpha   90.00
_cell.angle_beta   90.00
_cell.angle_gamma   90.00
#
_symmetry.space_group_name_H-M   'P 1'
#
loop_
_entity.id
_entity.type
_entity.pdbx_description
1 polymer ?
#
loop_
_entity_poly.entity_id
_entity_poly.type
_entity_poly.pdbx_seq_one_letter_code
_entity_poly.pdbx_strand_id
1 'polypeptide(L)'
;MAKSRRDFLRTSAWALGGMALASSIESFGIVHALTPQAATDYKALVCVFLNGGNDGNNMFVSLDQYSSYSTARNAAGLAIPEANLLPVSPVSGGSYGFHPNMPEIQSLFNSGKLAVLCNNGPLVEPLTKTTYQNGTGKKPLQLFSHSDQVGLFQTAIANSVSQTGWGGRLADKTIGLNGIATFPNNVSIAGVNLFLTGVDTRQLAVADSGTSLANVLILNDAPGATSAEISSRKTSFNELRTLDNDFKLIKASSDVRSSSIQTDNALSSVNP
;
A
#
# COMPACT_ATOMS: atom_id res chain seq x y z
N MET A 1 12.59 -20.77 50.33
CA MET A 1 11.39 -21.59 50.04
C MET A 1 11.60 -22.31 48.71
N ALA A 2 11.52 -23.63 48.71
CA ALA A 2 11.67 -24.43 47.48
C ALA A 2 10.50 -24.15 46.54
N LYS A 3 10.78 -23.68 45.31
CA LYS A 3 9.73 -23.44 44.31
C LYS A 3 9.15 -24.79 43.86
N SER A 4 7.84 -24.95 43.93
CA SER A 4 7.20 -26.18 43.47
C SER A 4 7.17 -26.25 41.94
N ARG A 5 7.11 -27.46 41.38
CA ARG A 5 6.96 -27.67 39.91
C ARG A 5 5.78 -26.89 39.33
N ARG A 6 4.74 -26.66 40.12
CA ARG A 6 3.53 -25.91 39.75
C ARG A 6 3.76 -24.40 39.73
N ASP A 7 4.63 -23.87 40.60
CA ASP A 7 5.02 -22.46 40.56
C ASP A 7 5.90 -22.16 39.36
N PHE A 8 6.78 -23.10 38.98
CA PHE A 8 7.54 -23.01 37.74
C PHE A 8 6.61 -22.93 36.52
N LEU A 9 5.65 -23.86 36.39
CA LEU A 9 4.68 -23.87 35.28
C LEU A 9 3.81 -22.60 35.22
N ARG A 10 3.37 -22.07 36.37
CA ARG A 10 2.63 -20.81 36.43
C ARG A 10 3.49 -19.62 35.97
N THR A 11 4.74 -19.55 36.43
CA THR A 11 5.64 -18.46 36.06
C THR A 11 6.02 -18.54 34.58
N SER A 12 6.19 -19.74 34.03
CA SER A 12 6.42 -19.99 32.61
C SER A 12 5.22 -19.62 31.74
N ALA A 13 3.99 -19.93 32.17
CA ALA A 13 2.78 -19.56 31.42
C ALA A 13 2.57 -18.03 31.36
N TRP A 14 2.93 -17.30 32.41
CA TRP A 14 2.85 -15.84 32.45
C TRP A 14 4.00 -15.18 31.65
N ALA A 15 5.19 -15.76 31.69
CA ALA A 15 6.31 -15.32 30.85
C ALA A 15 6.06 -15.57 29.35
N LEU A 16 5.37 -16.67 28.99
CA LEU A 16 4.97 -16.97 27.61
C LEU A 16 3.76 -16.12 27.15
N GLY A 17 2.89 -15.70 28.06
CA GLY A 17 1.83 -14.72 27.78
C GLY A 17 2.37 -13.30 27.56
N GLY A 18 3.43 -12.92 28.28
CA GLY A 18 4.11 -11.63 28.11
C GLY A 18 4.90 -11.49 26.80
N MET A 19 5.30 -12.60 26.18
CA MET A 19 5.89 -12.59 24.83
C MET A 19 4.86 -12.55 23.69
N ALA A 20 3.57 -12.72 23.99
CA ALA A 20 2.48 -12.64 23.01
C ALA A 20 2.00 -11.20 22.72
N LEU A 21 2.49 -10.20 23.45
CA LEU A 21 2.21 -8.77 23.19
C LEU A 21 3.40 -8.03 22.57
N ALA A 22 4.59 -8.66 22.51
CA ALA A 22 5.71 -8.15 21.72
C ALA A 22 5.62 -8.55 20.24
N SER A 23 4.81 -9.56 19.90
CA SER A 23 4.60 -10.05 18.54
C SER A 23 3.64 -9.18 17.69
N SER A 24 2.91 -8.23 18.28
CA SER A 24 2.04 -7.33 17.54
C SER A 24 2.80 -6.23 16.76
N ILE A 25 4.14 -6.16 16.88
CA ILE A 25 5.00 -5.26 16.12
C ILE A 25 5.82 -6.01 15.04
N GLU A 26 5.84 -7.35 15.07
CA GLU A 26 6.50 -8.18 14.03
C GLU A 26 5.62 -8.40 12.78
N SER A 27 4.34 -8.03 12.82
CA SER A 27 3.39 -8.29 11.73
C SER A 27 3.49 -7.34 10.52
N PHE A 28 4.48 -6.45 10.50
CA PHE A 28 4.92 -5.78 9.26
C PHE A 28 6.11 -6.45 8.57
N GLY A 29 6.56 -7.60 9.06
CA GLY A 29 7.47 -8.44 8.30
C GLY A 29 7.85 -9.71 9.03
N ILE A 30 7.28 -10.84 8.61
CA ILE A 30 8.04 -12.01 8.16
C ILE A 30 7.12 -12.79 7.22
N VAL A 31 7.56 -12.84 5.98
CA VAL A 31 7.05 -13.67 4.88
C VAL A 31 7.08 -15.12 5.33
N HIS A 32 5.93 -15.67 5.70
CA HIS A 32 5.71 -17.13 5.81
C HIS A 32 5.40 -17.76 4.44
N ALA A 33 5.74 -17.10 3.32
CA ALA A 33 5.43 -17.54 1.95
C ALA A 33 6.67 -18.01 1.17
N LEU A 34 7.65 -18.61 1.84
CA LEU A 34 8.66 -19.45 1.19
C LEU A 34 8.20 -20.92 1.03
N THR A 35 6.94 -21.21 1.35
CA THR A 35 6.25 -22.38 0.81
C THR A 35 5.55 -21.97 -0.48
N PRO A 36 5.87 -22.57 -1.64
CA PRO A 36 5.05 -22.44 -2.84
C PRO A 36 3.75 -23.21 -2.59
N GLN A 37 2.81 -22.55 -1.93
CA GLN A 37 1.42 -22.90 -2.04
C GLN A 37 0.86 -21.87 -3.01
N ALA A 38 0.54 -22.30 -4.24
CA ALA A 38 -0.26 -21.48 -5.14
C ALA A 38 -1.42 -20.93 -4.31
N ALA A 39 -1.52 -19.60 -4.18
CA ALA A 39 -2.53 -18.99 -3.33
C ALA A 39 -3.89 -19.53 -3.80
N THR A 40 -4.63 -20.16 -2.89
CA THR A 40 -5.94 -20.74 -3.21
C THR A 40 -6.99 -19.66 -3.45
N ASP A 41 -6.68 -18.42 -3.06
CA ASP A 41 -7.53 -17.24 -3.20
C ASP A 41 -6.74 -16.00 -3.65
N TYR A 42 -7.44 -15.07 -4.30
CA TYR A 42 -6.86 -13.82 -4.77
C TYR A 42 -6.60 -12.85 -3.60
N LYS A 43 -5.39 -12.28 -3.56
CA LYS A 43 -4.99 -11.24 -2.61
C LYS A 43 -4.39 -10.06 -3.36
N ALA A 44 -4.82 -8.86 -3.00
CA ALA A 44 -4.27 -7.61 -3.51
C ALA A 44 -3.99 -6.64 -2.37
N LEU A 45 -2.85 -5.95 -2.45
CA LEU A 45 -2.54 -4.80 -1.60
C LEU A 45 -2.80 -3.53 -2.40
N VAL A 46 -3.75 -2.72 -1.93
CA VAL A 46 -4.05 -1.41 -2.54
C VAL A 46 -3.47 -0.33 -1.64
N CYS A 47 -2.55 0.47 -2.20
CA CYS A 47 -1.97 1.62 -1.52
C CYS A 47 -2.56 2.91 -2.10
N VAL A 48 -3.21 3.70 -1.26
CA VAL A 48 -3.75 5.02 -1.63
C VAL A 48 -2.87 6.08 -0.97
N PHE A 49 -2.09 6.78 -1.78
CA PHE A 49 -1.26 7.88 -1.32
C PHE A 49 -1.95 9.23 -1.56
N LEU A 50 -2.32 9.90 -0.47
CA LEU A 50 -2.98 11.21 -0.52
C LEU A 50 -1.90 12.30 -0.56
N ASN A 51 -1.44 12.66 -1.77
CA ASN A 51 -0.33 13.59 -2.04
C ASN A 51 -0.64 15.04 -1.59
N GLY A 52 -0.70 15.29 -0.28
CA GLY A 52 -0.99 16.58 0.34
C GLY A 52 -2.48 16.94 0.44
N GLY A 53 -3.37 16.13 -0.13
CA GLY A 53 -4.82 16.42 -0.20
C GLY A 53 -5.64 16.08 1.05
N ASN A 54 -5.01 15.75 2.18
CA ASN A 54 -5.71 15.26 3.36
C ASN A 54 -5.18 15.87 4.66
N ASP A 55 -6.05 16.55 5.43
CA ASP A 55 -5.72 16.95 6.81
C ASP A 55 -5.96 15.77 7.76
N GLY A 56 -4.92 14.99 8.01
CA GLY A 56 -4.99 13.85 8.92
C GLY A 56 -5.44 14.22 10.34
N ASN A 57 -5.21 15.46 10.78
CA ASN A 57 -5.65 15.90 12.11
C ASN A 57 -7.16 16.18 12.19
N ASN A 58 -7.85 16.28 11.06
CA ASN A 58 -9.31 16.35 11.00
C ASN A 58 -9.96 15.01 10.64
N MET A 59 -9.17 14.03 10.14
CA MET A 59 -9.66 12.69 9.84
C MET A 59 -9.86 11.84 11.09
N PHE A 60 -8.94 11.93 12.05
CA PHE A 60 -8.94 11.13 13.28
C PHE A 60 -8.44 11.97 14.45
N VAL A 61 -9.36 12.35 15.34
CA VAL A 61 -9.14 13.28 16.45
C VAL A 61 -9.10 12.52 17.76
N SER A 62 -8.17 12.85 18.65
CA SER A 62 -8.21 12.35 20.03
C SER A 62 -9.26 13.12 20.82
N LEU A 63 -10.28 12.42 21.33
CA LEU A 63 -11.31 13.01 22.18
C LEU A 63 -10.76 13.32 23.59
N ASP A 64 -9.82 12.50 24.08
CA ASP A 64 -9.11 12.76 25.34
C ASP A 64 -8.34 14.09 25.35
N GLN A 65 -7.95 14.58 24.18
CA GLN A 65 -7.19 15.83 23.98
C GLN A 65 -7.95 16.84 23.11
N TYR A 66 -9.28 16.75 23.07
CA TYR A 66 -10.12 17.58 22.20
C TYR A 66 -9.92 19.08 22.45
N SER A 67 -9.74 19.50 23.71
CA SER A 67 -9.51 20.92 24.06
C SER A 67 -8.26 21.51 23.39
N SER A 68 -7.16 20.74 23.33
CA SER A 68 -5.92 21.12 22.65
C SER A 68 -6.12 21.18 21.14
N TYR A 69 -6.80 20.19 20.56
CA TYR A 69 -7.17 20.17 19.13
C TYR A 69 -8.01 21.39 18.75
N SER A 70 -9.09 21.65 19.50
CA SER A 70 -9.99 22.77 19.27
C SER A 70 -9.25 24.10 19.39
N THR A 71 -8.46 24.30 20.45
CA THR A 71 -7.66 25.54 20.62
C THR A 71 -6.72 25.78 19.44
N ALA A 72 -6.04 24.74 18.97
CA ALA A 72 -5.09 24.85 17.86
C ALA A 72 -5.77 25.13 16.50
N ARG A 73 -7.00 24.66 16.29
CA ARG A 73 -7.66 24.71 14.98
C ARG A 73 -8.82 25.70 14.86
N ASN A 74 -9.40 26.14 15.97
CA ASN A 74 -10.59 27.00 15.97
C ASN A 74 -10.30 28.39 15.38
N ALA A 75 -9.09 28.92 15.59
CA ALA A 75 -8.69 30.22 15.02
C ALA A 75 -8.78 30.25 13.48
N ALA A 76 -8.62 29.11 12.82
CA ALA A 76 -8.73 28.96 11.36
C ALA A 76 -10.11 28.43 10.92
N GLY A 77 -11.07 28.25 11.84
CA GLY A 77 -12.38 27.65 11.54
C GLY A 77 -12.31 26.17 11.16
N LEU A 78 -11.20 25.48 11.46
CA LEU A 78 -10.96 24.09 11.07
C LEU A 78 -11.38 23.07 12.14
N ALA A 79 -11.67 23.53 13.35
CA ALA A 79 -12.05 22.64 14.45
C ALA A 79 -13.45 22.05 14.22
N ILE A 80 -13.53 20.72 14.19
CA ILE A 80 -14.81 20.00 14.14
C ILE A 80 -15.40 19.98 15.55
N PRO A 81 -16.67 20.40 15.76
CA PRO A 81 -17.33 20.27 17.06
C PRO A 81 -17.28 18.84 17.58
N GLU A 82 -16.95 18.65 18.86
CA GLU A 82 -16.78 17.33 19.47
C GLU A 82 -17.99 16.42 19.25
N ALA A 83 -19.20 16.98 19.39
CA ALA A 83 -20.46 16.28 19.18
C ALA A 83 -20.69 15.78 17.74
N ASN A 84 -19.96 16.32 16.76
CA ASN A 84 -20.03 15.93 15.36
C ASN A 84 -19.00 14.85 15.01
N LEU A 85 -18.03 14.56 15.88
CA LEU A 85 -17.06 13.50 15.65
C LEU A 85 -17.73 12.13 15.82
N LEU A 86 -17.26 11.15 15.04
CA LEU A 86 -17.76 9.78 15.07
C LEU A 86 -16.91 8.95 16.06
N PRO A 87 -17.36 8.71 17.30
CA PRO A 87 -16.51 8.17 18.35
C PRO A 87 -16.10 6.72 18.09
N VAL A 88 -14.86 6.38 18.45
CA VAL A 88 -14.31 5.02 18.43
C VAL A 88 -13.33 4.82 19.59
N SER A 89 -13.20 3.58 20.05
CA SER A 89 -12.28 3.20 21.13
C SER A 89 -11.32 2.12 20.65
N PRO A 90 -10.05 2.47 20.35
CA PRO A 90 -9.04 1.50 19.96
C PRO A 90 -8.72 0.50 21.06
N VAL A 91 -8.36 -0.72 20.67
CA VAL A 91 -7.88 -1.76 21.60
C VAL A 91 -6.59 -1.36 22.32
N SER A 92 -5.81 -0.45 21.73
CA SER A 92 -4.61 0.15 22.35
C SER A 92 -4.93 1.16 23.45
N GLY A 93 -6.21 1.49 23.67
CA GLY A 93 -6.67 2.48 24.63
C GLY A 93 -6.88 3.88 24.02
N GLY A 94 -7.46 4.75 24.84
CA GLY A 94 -7.83 6.12 24.50
C GLY A 94 -9.21 6.25 23.84
N SER A 95 -9.67 7.49 23.75
CA SER A 95 -10.92 7.87 23.09
C SER A 95 -10.62 8.73 21.86
N TYR A 96 -11.17 8.35 20.72
CA TYR A 96 -10.95 9.02 19.43
C TYR A 96 -12.25 9.21 18.66
N GLY A 97 -12.23 10.07 17.66
CA GLY A 97 -13.34 10.31 16.76
C GLY A 97 -12.88 10.45 15.32
N PHE A 98 -13.56 9.77 14.39
CA PHE A 98 -13.40 10.02 12.96
C PHE A 98 -14.17 11.28 12.55
N HIS A 99 -13.78 11.87 11.41
CA HIS A 99 -14.53 12.96 10.79
C HIS A 99 -16.00 12.55 10.54
N PRO A 100 -17.00 13.46 10.69
CA PRO A 100 -18.43 13.18 10.41
C PRO A 100 -18.74 12.61 9.02
N ASN A 101 -17.82 12.79 8.06
CA ASN A 101 -18.01 12.36 6.66
C ASN A 101 -17.36 11.00 6.39
N MET A 102 -17.00 10.27 7.44
CA MET A 102 -16.35 8.97 7.35
C MET A 102 -17.10 7.85 8.10
N PRO A 103 -18.44 7.76 8.03
CA PRO A 103 -19.18 6.72 8.74
C PRO A 103 -18.81 5.30 8.28
N GLU A 104 -18.43 5.12 7.02
CA GLU A 104 -17.98 3.82 6.49
C GLU A 104 -16.63 3.40 7.08
N ILE A 105 -15.72 4.36 7.28
CA ILE A 105 -14.41 4.11 7.90
C ILE A 105 -14.58 3.78 9.39
N GLN A 106 -15.48 4.49 10.08
CA GLN A 106 -15.85 4.16 11.46
C GLN A 106 -16.43 2.73 11.55
N SER A 107 -17.30 2.35 10.61
CA SER A 107 -17.88 1.00 10.54
C SER A 107 -16.81 -0.07 10.35
N LEU A 108 -15.82 0.16 9.47
CA LEU A 108 -14.68 -0.75 9.28
C LEU A 108 -13.84 -0.89 10.56
N PHE A 109 -13.59 0.23 11.26
CA PHE A 109 -12.88 0.22 12.54
C PHE A 109 -13.64 -0.62 13.58
N ASN A 110 -14.93 -0.34 13.76
CA ASN A 110 -15.79 -1.05 14.72
C ASN A 110 -15.93 -2.55 14.38
N SER A 111 -15.77 -2.92 13.11
CA SER A 111 -15.77 -4.31 12.64
C SER A 111 -14.40 -5.01 12.80
N GLY A 112 -13.39 -4.33 13.36
CA GLY A 112 -12.03 -4.87 13.50
C GLY A 112 -11.27 -5.02 12.17
N LYS A 113 -11.71 -4.33 11.11
CA LYS A 113 -11.14 -4.41 9.75
C LYS A 113 -10.25 -3.22 9.38
N LEU A 114 -10.06 -2.27 10.29
CA LEU A 114 -9.26 -1.08 10.09
C LEU A 114 -8.42 -0.78 11.32
N ALA A 115 -7.16 -0.42 11.09
CA ALA A 115 -6.25 0.10 12.09
C ALA A 115 -5.78 1.49 11.67
N VAL A 116 -5.59 2.38 12.64
CA VAL A 116 -5.04 3.73 12.42
C VAL A 116 -3.66 3.80 13.06
N LEU A 117 -2.65 4.19 12.26
CA LEU A 117 -1.30 4.41 12.75
C LEU A 117 -1.00 5.91 12.81
N CYS A 118 -1.12 6.48 14.00
CA CYS A 118 -0.78 7.88 14.27
C CYS A 118 0.72 8.07 14.53
N ASN A 119 1.21 9.31 14.40
CA ASN A 119 2.58 9.70 14.76
C ASN A 119 3.68 8.85 14.07
N ASN A 120 3.42 8.43 12.84
CA ASN A 120 4.41 7.73 12.03
C ASN A 120 5.26 8.71 11.22
N GLY A 121 6.46 8.29 10.88
CA GLY A 121 7.40 9.06 10.06
C GLY A 121 8.69 8.27 9.81
N PRO A 122 9.51 8.66 8.84
CA PRO A 122 10.79 8.03 8.61
C PRO A 122 11.69 8.18 9.84
N LEU A 123 12.33 7.08 10.26
CA LEU A 123 13.24 7.06 11.39
C LEU A 123 14.45 6.18 11.03
N VAL A 124 15.65 6.69 11.31
CA VAL A 124 16.90 5.92 11.11
C VAL A 124 17.23 5.12 12.37
N GLU A 125 17.12 5.76 13.54
CA GLU A 125 17.30 5.16 14.85
C GLU A 125 16.46 5.93 15.88
N PRO A 126 16.11 5.33 17.03
CA PRO A 126 15.46 6.07 18.11
C PRO A 126 16.27 7.29 18.55
N LEU A 127 15.64 8.47 18.54
CA LEU A 127 16.27 9.73 18.93
C LEU A 127 15.60 10.33 20.16
N THR A 128 16.41 10.89 21.06
CA THR A 128 15.95 11.77 22.14
C THR A 128 16.05 13.23 21.69
N LYS A 129 15.29 14.13 22.33
CA LYS A 129 15.41 15.57 22.07
C LYS A 129 16.85 16.07 22.21
N THR A 130 17.55 15.63 23.26
CA THR A 130 18.94 16.01 23.52
C THR A 130 19.89 15.52 22.43
N THR A 131 19.79 14.26 22.00
CA THR A 131 20.64 13.72 20.92
C THR A 131 20.34 14.38 19.57
N TYR A 132 19.07 14.70 19.31
CA TYR A 132 18.66 15.46 18.13
C TYR A 132 19.26 16.88 18.11
N GLN A 133 19.17 17.60 19.22
CA GLN A 133 19.67 18.98 19.36
C GLN A 133 21.20 19.05 19.33
N ASN A 134 21.87 18.09 19.96
CA ASN A 134 23.33 18.01 19.98
C ASN A 134 23.92 17.45 18.68
N GLY A 135 23.08 16.94 17.76
CA GLY A 135 23.51 16.41 16.46
C GLY A 135 24.26 15.07 16.54
N THR A 136 24.14 14.33 17.64
CA THR A 136 24.88 13.08 17.86
C THR A 136 24.17 11.84 17.32
N GLY A 137 22.86 11.91 17.08
CA GLY A 137 22.08 10.82 16.52
C GLY A 137 21.80 10.97 15.01
N LYS A 138 21.56 9.84 14.34
CA LYS A 138 21.29 9.78 12.89
C LYS A 138 19.86 10.21 12.58
N LYS A 139 19.74 11.19 11.69
CA LYS A 139 18.47 11.77 11.26
C LYS A 139 18.08 11.25 9.88
N PRO A 140 16.78 11.23 9.54
CA PRO A 140 16.36 11.00 8.17
C PRO A 140 17.03 11.98 7.19
N LEU A 141 17.30 11.49 5.99
CA LEU A 141 17.84 12.29 4.91
C LEU A 141 16.90 13.48 4.63
N GLN A 142 17.46 14.69 4.56
CA GLN A 142 16.71 15.91 4.28
C GLN A 142 15.44 16.05 5.13
N LEU A 143 15.57 15.82 6.44
CA LEU A 143 14.49 16.07 7.41
C LEU A 143 13.93 17.50 7.20
N PHE A 144 12.60 17.62 7.23
CA PHE A 144 11.80 18.82 6.89
C PHE A 144 11.58 19.13 5.41
N SER A 145 12.23 18.42 4.48
CA SER A 145 11.88 18.52 3.05
C SER A 145 10.70 17.62 2.72
N HIS A 146 9.56 18.21 2.38
CA HIS A 146 8.34 17.45 2.08
C HIS A 146 8.55 16.43 0.95
N SER A 147 9.17 16.85 -0.16
CA SER A 147 9.42 15.95 -1.30
C SER A 147 10.34 14.79 -0.95
N ASP A 148 11.38 15.05 -0.16
CA ASP A 148 12.30 13.98 0.25
C ASP A 148 11.62 13.02 1.22
N GLN A 149 10.86 13.52 2.21
CA GLN A 149 10.14 12.66 3.15
C GLN A 149 9.12 11.77 2.44
N VAL A 150 8.41 12.27 1.42
CA VAL A 150 7.54 11.44 0.56
C VAL A 150 8.35 10.31 -0.10
N GLY A 151 9.53 10.62 -0.63
CA GLY A 151 10.46 9.62 -1.16
C GLY A 151 10.82 8.56 -0.12
N LEU A 152 11.19 8.95 1.10
CA LEU A 152 11.54 8.02 2.17
C LEU A 152 10.37 7.10 2.58
N PHE A 153 9.13 7.60 2.55
CA PHE A 153 7.93 6.77 2.77
C PHE A 153 7.74 5.73 1.67
N GLN A 154 7.99 6.08 0.41
CA GLN A 154 7.86 5.16 -0.71
C GLN A 154 8.99 4.13 -0.75
N THR A 155 10.19 4.50 -0.29
CA THR A 155 11.35 3.60 -0.27
C THR A 155 11.44 2.78 1.00
N ALA A 156 10.83 3.20 2.11
CA ALA A 156 11.08 2.67 3.45
C ALA A 156 12.57 2.66 3.84
N ILE A 157 13.37 3.58 3.28
CA ILE A 157 14.79 3.77 3.56
C ILE A 157 14.96 5.21 3.99
N ALA A 158 15.28 5.43 5.26
CA ALA A 158 15.28 6.77 5.85
C ALA A 158 16.62 7.52 5.72
N ASN A 159 17.73 6.83 5.45
CA ASN A 159 19.09 7.38 5.54
C ASN A 159 19.81 7.55 4.20
N SER A 160 19.18 7.22 3.07
CA SER A 160 19.79 7.37 1.74
C SER A 160 18.74 7.54 0.65
N VAL A 161 19.19 7.99 -0.53
CA VAL A 161 18.37 7.96 -1.74
C VAL A 161 18.30 6.52 -2.25
N SER A 162 17.10 6.06 -2.61
CA SER A 162 16.87 4.75 -3.22
C SER A 162 16.17 4.93 -4.56
N GLN A 163 16.55 4.08 -5.52
CA GLN A 163 15.90 3.98 -6.83
C GLN A 163 14.76 2.95 -6.85
N THR A 164 14.53 2.25 -5.73
CA THR A 164 13.45 1.26 -5.58
C THR A 164 12.55 1.58 -4.39
N GLY A 165 11.27 1.29 -4.55
CA GLY A 165 10.24 1.39 -3.50
C GLY A 165 10.00 0.07 -2.81
N TRP A 166 9.41 0.11 -1.61
CA TRP A 166 9.13 -1.12 -0.88
C TRP A 166 8.03 -1.97 -1.52
N GLY A 167 7.07 -1.36 -2.23
CA GLY A 167 6.05 -2.09 -3.00
C GLY A 167 6.65 -2.85 -4.17
N GLY A 168 7.58 -2.23 -4.89
CA GLY A 168 8.36 -2.89 -5.94
C GLY A 168 9.21 -4.05 -5.43
N ARG A 169 9.93 -3.86 -4.31
CA ARG A 169 10.71 -4.94 -3.70
C ARG A 169 9.85 -6.07 -3.15
N LEU A 170 8.64 -5.77 -2.67
CA LEU A 170 7.67 -6.80 -2.28
C LEU A 170 7.24 -7.63 -3.50
N ALA A 171 7.02 -6.97 -4.63
CA ALA A 171 6.66 -7.63 -5.89
C ALA A 171 7.76 -8.54 -6.42
N ASP A 172 9.03 -8.14 -6.36
CA ASP A 172 10.17 -8.98 -6.72
C ASP A 172 10.17 -10.29 -5.91
N LYS A 173 9.77 -10.24 -4.64
CA LYS A 173 9.73 -11.41 -3.74
C LYS A 173 8.46 -12.25 -3.89
N THR A 174 7.38 -11.69 -4.43
CA THR A 174 6.07 -12.35 -4.49
C THR A 174 5.66 -12.76 -5.91
N ILE A 175 6.42 -12.38 -6.94
CA ILE A 175 6.08 -12.69 -8.34
C ILE A 175 5.88 -14.19 -8.59
N GLY A 176 6.65 -15.05 -7.93
CA GLY A 176 6.52 -16.51 -8.05
C GLY A 176 5.18 -17.07 -7.54
N LEU A 177 4.43 -16.32 -6.72
CA LEU A 177 3.11 -16.72 -6.24
C LEU A 177 2.03 -16.60 -7.32
N ASN A 178 2.29 -15.86 -8.39
CA ASN A 178 1.36 -15.68 -9.50
C ASN A 178 1.43 -16.82 -10.55
N GLY A 179 2.26 -17.83 -10.32
CA GLY A 179 2.36 -19.01 -11.18
C GLY A 179 2.73 -18.66 -12.61
N ILE A 180 1.85 -19.03 -13.56
CA ILE A 180 2.03 -18.78 -14.99
C ILE A 180 1.44 -17.44 -15.47
N ALA A 181 0.83 -16.64 -14.57
CA ALA A 181 0.21 -15.38 -14.97
C ALA A 181 1.28 -14.41 -15.49
N THR A 182 1.07 -13.87 -16.70
CA THR A 182 2.01 -12.91 -17.30
C THR A 182 1.63 -11.47 -17.02
N PHE A 183 0.44 -11.23 -16.44
CA PHE A 183 0.03 -9.88 -16.06
C PHE A 183 0.93 -9.33 -14.95
N PRO A 184 1.40 -8.07 -15.05
CA PRO A 184 2.27 -7.48 -14.03
C PRO A 184 1.62 -7.48 -12.64
N ASN A 185 2.35 -7.94 -11.65
CA ASN A 185 1.90 -8.01 -10.25
C ASN A 185 1.86 -6.63 -9.55
N ASN A 186 2.40 -5.60 -10.21
CA ASN A 186 2.33 -4.21 -9.77
C ASN A 186 1.58 -3.37 -10.79
N VAL A 187 0.55 -2.65 -10.34
CA VAL A 187 -0.22 -1.72 -11.18
C VAL A 187 -0.27 -0.37 -10.49
N SER A 188 0.00 0.69 -11.25
CA SER A 188 -0.19 2.08 -10.83
C SER A 188 -1.25 2.74 -11.68
N ILE A 189 -2.11 3.54 -11.05
CA ILE A 189 -3.05 4.45 -11.72
C ILE A 189 -2.58 5.92 -11.66
N ALA A 190 -1.34 6.15 -11.23
CA ALA A 190 -0.74 7.48 -11.05
C ALA A 190 0.56 7.61 -11.85
N GLY A 191 0.69 6.89 -12.96
CA GLY A 191 1.92 6.83 -13.75
C GLY A 191 3.06 6.08 -13.04
N VAL A 192 4.28 6.23 -13.55
CA VAL A 192 5.50 5.63 -12.99
C VAL A 192 5.79 6.27 -11.63
N ASN A 193 5.89 5.45 -10.58
CA ASN A 193 6.21 5.92 -9.24
C ASN A 193 7.32 5.09 -8.59
N LEU A 194 8.02 5.71 -7.65
CA LEU A 194 9.12 5.07 -6.92
C LEU A 194 8.60 3.91 -6.06
N PHE A 195 7.42 4.05 -5.44
CA PHE A 195 6.82 3.04 -4.57
C PHE A 195 6.74 1.63 -5.19
N LEU A 196 6.31 1.50 -6.45
CA LEU A 196 6.17 0.21 -7.14
C LEU A 196 7.37 -0.17 -8.02
N THR A 197 8.44 0.63 -8.02
CA THR A 197 9.67 0.31 -8.75
C THR A 197 10.50 -0.71 -7.96
N GLY A 198 10.64 -1.93 -8.47
CA GLY A 198 11.44 -3.01 -7.87
C GLY A 198 12.89 -3.02 -8.37
N VAL A 199 13.66 -4.03 -7.98
CA VAL A 199 14.96 -4.34 -8.59
C VAL A 199 14.72 -5.00 -9.95
N ASP A 200 13.88 -6.04 -9.97
CA ASP A 200 13.62 -6.89 -11.13
C ASP A 200 12.26 -6.60 -11.77
N THR A 201 11.29 -6.12 -10.97
CA THR A 201 9.94 -5.82 -11.41
C THR A 201 9.73 -4.34 -11.69
N ARG A 202 8.85 -4.07 -12.65
CA ARG A 202 8.35 -2.73 -12.97
C ARG A 202 6.83 -2.78 -12.97
N GLN A 203 6.22 -1.71 -12.49
CA GLN A 203 4.78 -1.54 -12.53
C GLN A 203 4.26 -1.43 -13.96
N LEU A 204 3.08 -1.99 -14.19
CA LEU A 204 2.19 -1.52 -15.24
C LEU A 204 1.70 -0.12 -14.84
N ALA A 205 2.19 0.89 -15.52
CA ALA A 205 1.81 2.28 -15.28
C ALA A 205 0.64 2.65 -16.19
N VAL A 206 -0.53 2.86 -15.61
CA VAL A 206 -1.59 3.63 -16.26
C VAL A 206 -1.33 5.10 -15.95
N ALA A 207 -1.42 5.94 -16.97
CA ALA A 207 -1.32 7.39 -16.81
C ALA A 207 -2.44 7.92 -15.89
N ASP A 208 -2.30 9.16 -15.43
CA ASP A 208 -3.19 9.73 -14.42
C ASP A 208 -4.69 9.68 -14.78
N SER A 209 -5.55 9.96 -13.79
CA SER A 209 -7.02 9.91 -13.91
C SER A 209 -7.63 10.82 -14.97
N GLY A 210 -6.86 11.69 -15.64
CA GLY A 210 -7.30 12.47 -16.81
C GLY A 210 -7.14 11.72 -18.14
N THR A 211 -6.46 10.58 -18.14
CA THR A 211 -6.22 9.78 -19.33
C THR A 211 -7.50 9.06 -19.73
N SER A 212 -8.03 9.38 -20.92
CA SER A 212 -9.19 8.67 -21.46
C SER A 212 -8.90 7.16 -21.54
N LEU A 213 -9.91 6.31 -21.30
CA LEU A 213 -9.73 4.85 -21.36
C LEU A 213 -9.17 4.38 -22.72
N ALA A 214 -9.43 5.12 -23.81
CA ALA A 214 -8.85 4.86 -25.13
C ALA A 214 -7.31 5.01 -25.17
N ASN A 215 -6.76 5.80 -24.26
CA ASN A 215 -5.32 6.01 -24.09
C ASN A 215 -4.72 5.16 -22.96
N VAL A 216 -5.55 4.37 -22.26
CA VAL A 216 -5.12 3.40 -21.25
C VAL A 216 -4.84 2.07 -21.96
N LEU A 217 -3.64 1.52 -21.76
CA LEU A 217 -3.21 0.26 -22.40
C LEU A 217 -3.28 0.28 -23.94
N ILE A 218 -2.79 1.36 -24.56
CA ILE A 218 -2.61 1.41 -26.01
C ILE A 218 -1.68 0.25 -26.39
N LEU A 219 -2.19 -0.66 -27.22
CA LEU A 219 -1.38 -1.65 -27.91
C LEU A 219 -0.59 -0.95 -29.02
N ASN A 220 0.45 -0.23 -28.63
CA ASN A 220 1.49 0.16 -29.56
C ASN A 220 2.81 -0.47 -29.12
N ASP A 221 3.67 -0.69 -30.10
CA ASP A 221 5.04 -1.04 -29.82
C ASP A 221 5.79 0.27 -29.63
N ALA A 222 6.34 0.47 -28.43
CA ALA A 222 7.16 1.64 -28.16
C ALA A 222 8.30 1.74 -29.20
N PRO A 223 8.70 2.93 -29.64
CA PRO A 223 9.84 3.08 -30.55
C PRO A 223 11.08 2.39 -29.98
N GLY A 224 11.62 1.41 -30.71
CA GLY A 224 12.77 0.62 -30.28
C GLY A 224 12.46 -0.62 -29.43
N ALA A 225 11.18 -1.00 -29.25
CA ALA A 225 10.82 -2.24 -28.56
C ALA A 225 11.40 -3.47 -29.28
N THR A 226 12.00 -4.37 -28.50
CA THR A 226 12.53 -5.65 -28.97
C THR A 226 11.41 -6.63 -29.31
N SER A 227 11.70 -7.62 -30.17
CA SER A 227 10.74 -8.68 -30.51
C SER A 227 10.24 -9.45 -29.28
N ALA A 228 11.08 -9.59 -28.25
CA ALA A 228 10.71 -10.22 -26.99
C ALA A 228 9.67 -9.37 -26.23
N GLU A 229 9.87 -8.06 -26.11
CA GLU A 229 8.93 -7.16 -25.44
C GLU A 229 7.59 -7.09 -26.17
N ILE A 230 7.61 -7.08 -27.51
CA ILE A 230 6.39 -7.14 -28.35
C ILE A 230 5.61 -8.43 -28.07
N SER A 231 6.31 -9.57 -28.07
CA SER A 231 5.69 -10.88 -27.80
C SER A 231 5.09 -10.95 -26.38
N SER A 232 5.81 -10.45 -25.38
CA SER A 232 5.32 -10.41 -23.99
C SER A 232 4.08 -9.53 -23.84
N ARG A 233 4.06 -8.33 -24.43
CA ARG A 233 2.86 -7.46 -24.41
C ARG A 233 1.65 -8.11 -25.07
N LYS A 234 1.86 -8.73 -26.24
CA LYS A 234 0.79 -9.45 -26.95
C LYS A 234 0.24 -10.60 -26.12
N THR A 235 1.11 -11.31 -25.41
CA THR A 235 0.72 -12.43 -24.52
C THR A 235 -0.12 -11.92 -23.35
N SER A 236 0.35 -10.93 -22.60
CA SER A 236 -0.40 -10.34 -21.49
C SER A 236 -1.72 -9.72 -21.92
N PHE A 237 -1.77 -9.11 -23.11
CA PHE A 237 -3.02 -8.60 -23.67
C PHE A 237 -4.04 -9.71 -23.97
N ASN A 238 -3.58 -10.82 -24.54
CA ASN A 238 -4.43 -11.97 -24.81
C ASN A 238 -4.98 -12.60 -23.52
N GLU A 239 -4.17 -12.65 -22.45
CA GLU A 239 -4.61 -13.09 -21.13
C GLU A 239 -5.65 -12.15 -20.52
N LEU A 240 -5.44 -10.84 -20.56
CA LEU A 240 -6.41 -9.86 -20.03
C LEU A 240 -7.82 -10.02 -20.63
N ARG A 241 -7.87 -10.35 -21.92
CA ARG A 241 -9.12 -10.55 -22.66
C ARG A 241 -9.88 -11.80 -22.22
N THR A 242 -9.24 -12.75 -21.54
CA THR A 242 -9.91 -13.95 -21.02
C THR A 242 -10.45 -13.77 -19.60
N LEU A 243 -10.02 -12.72 -18.89
CA LEU A 243 -10.47 -12.43 -17.52
C LEU A 243 -11.89 -11.89 -17.48
N ASP A 244 -12.60 -12.18 -16.39
CA ASP A 244 -13.90 -11.59 -16.03
C ASP A 244 -15.00 -11.68 -17.10
N ASN A 245 -14.91 -12.66 -17.99
CA ASN A 245 -15.88 -12.88 -19.08
C ASN A 245 -17.28 -13.33 -18.59
N ASP A 246 -17.44 -13.56 -17.29
CA ASP A 246 -18.76 -13.77 -16.68
C ASP A 246 -19.60 -12.48 -16.69
N PHE A 247 -18.97 -11.30 -16.78
CA PHE A 247 -19.65 -10.03 -16.94
C PHE A 247 -19.94 -9.74 -18.42
N LYS A 248 -21.22 -9.54 -18.76
CA LYS A 248 -21.67 -9.38 -20.17
C LYS A 248 -20.96 -8.27 -20.95
N LEU A 249 -20.70 -7.12 -20.33
CA LEU A 249 -20.03 -5.99 -20.98
C LEU A 249 -18.54 -6.26 -21.21
N ILE A 250 -17.87 -6.91 -20.25
CA ILE A 250 -16.47 -7.31 -20.37
C ILE A 250 -16.34 -8.34 -21.50
N LYS A 251 -17.20 -9.36 -21.51
CA LYS A 251 -17.22 -10.38 -22.57
C LYS A 251 -17.45 -9.79 -23.96
N ALA A 252 -18.44 -8.90 -24.13
CA ALA A 252 -18.71 -8.29 -25.42
C ALA A 252 -17.51 -7.45 -25.93
N SER A 253 -16.87 -6.69 -25.04
CA SER A 253 -15.64 -5.95 -25.37
C SER A 253 -14.50 -6.89 -25.78
N SER A 254 -14.29 -7.96 -25.02
CA SER A 254 -13.31 -9.01 -25.30
C SER A 254 -13.55 -9.71 -26.64
N ASP A 255 -14.78 -10.05 -26.97
CA ASP A 255 -15.15 -10.72 -28.23
C ASP A 255 -14.90 -9.80 -29.43
N VAL A 256 -15.34 -8.54 -29.36
CA VAL A 256 -15.10 -7.54 -30.43
C VAL A 256 -13.60 -7.37 -30.67
N ARG A 257 -12.81 -7.23 -29.59
CA ARG A 257 -11.36 -7.08 -29.70
C ARG A 257 -10.68 -8.31 -30.31
N SER A 258 -11.16 -9.51 -29.98
CA SER A 258 -10.67 -10.76 -30.57
C SER A 258 -10.88 -10.78 -32.08
N SER A 259 -12.09 -10.41 -32.52
CA SER A 259 -12.44 -10.35 -33.94
C SER A 259 -11.57 -9.33 -34.69
N SER A 260 -11.29 -8.17 -34.09
CA SER A 260 -10.40 -7.17 -34.68
C SER A 260 -8.99 -7.71 -34.87
N ILE A 261 -8.42 -8.41 -33.86
CA ILE A 261 -7.08 -9.01 -33.95
C ILE A 261 -7.04 -10.10 -35.03
N GLN A 262 -8.06 -10.95 -35.12
CA GLN A 262 -8.13 -11.97 -36.16
C GLN A 262 -8.17 -11.36 -37.56
N THR A 263 -8.94 -10.28 -37.72
CA THR A 263 -9.02 -9.53 -38.98
C THR A 263 -7.67 -8.90 -39.34
N ASP A 264 -6.98 -8.29 -38.38
CA ASP A 264 -5.66 -7.69 -38.58
C ASP A 264 -4.58 -8.72 -38.95
N ASN A 265 -4.56 -9.87 -38.27
CA ASN A 265 -3.67 -10.99 -38.65
C ASN A 265 -3.99 -11.51 -40.06
N ALA A 266 -5.27 -11.57 -40.44
CA ALA A 266 -5.66 -11.98 -41.79
C ALA A 266 -5.19 -10.96 -42.83
N LEU A 267 -5.36 -9.66 -42.59
CA LEU A 267 -4.93 -8.60 -43.49
C LEU A 267 -3.41 -8.53 -43.65
N SER A 268 -2.66 -8.65 -42.55
CA SER A 268 -1.19 -8.66 -42.57
C SER A 268 -0.61 -9.90 -43.26
N SER A 269 -1.32 -11.03 -43.26
CA SER A 269 -0.88 -12.24 -43.96
C SER A 269 -0.96 -12.17 -45.49
N VAL A 270 -1.68 -11.18 -46.04
CA VAL A 270 -1.94 -11.02 -47.48
C VAL A 270 -0.97 -10.03 -48.14
N ASN A 271 -0.21 -9.25 -47.35
CA ASN A 271 0.81 -8.31 -47.84
C ASN A 271 1.99 -8.26 -46.84
N PRO A 272 2.98 -9.17 -46.95
CA PRO A 272 4.13 -9.23 -46.05
C PRO A 272 5.13 -8.07 -46.24
#